data_AF-A0A9E1KMV5-F1
#
_entry.id   AF-A0A9E1KMV5-F1
#
_cell.length_a   1.000
_cell.length_b   1.000
_cell.length_c   1.000
_cell.angle_alpha   90.00
_cell.angle_beta   90.00
_cell.angle_gamma   90.00
#
_symmetry.space_group_name_H-M   'P 1'
#
loop_
_entity.id
_entity.type
_entity.pdbx_description
1 polymer ?
#
loop_
_entity_poly.entity_id
_entity_poly.type
_entity_poly.pdbx_seq_one_letter_code
_entity_poly.pdbx_strand_id
1 'polypeptide(L)' 'MNRFSKLLFVADSFDDDSAAFGHAANLANNNQAMISVVGLVDALSTREPRASNASELLNAIVERRQDQIW' A
#
# COMPACT_ATOMS: atom_id res chain seq x y z
N MET A 1 23.78 -3.08 9.46
CA MET A 1 24.31 -3.02 8.08
C MET A 1 23.14 -2.56 7.22
N ASN A 2 23.15 -1.33 6.70
CA ASN A 2 21.98 -0.74 6.02
C ASN A 2 22.17 -0.92 4.52
N ARG A 3 21.59 -1.99 3.95
CA ARG A 3 21.77 -2.37 2.54
C ARG A 3 20.89 -1.53 1.61
N PHE A 4 19.76 -1.06 2.12
CA PHE A 4 18.82 -0.23 1.40
C PHE A 4 18.50 1.01 2.23
N SER A 5 18.47 2.19 1.61
CA SER A 5 18.05 3.45 2.26
C SER A 5 16.63 3.85 1.85
N LYS A 6 16.15 3.32 0.72
CA LYS A 6 14.82 3.60 0.15
C LYS A 6 14.23 2.32 -0.46
N LEU A 7 12.94 2.10 -0.24
CA LEU A 7 12.14 1.01 -0.78
C LEU A 7 10.89 1.60 -1.44
N LEU A 8 10.52 1.07 -2.60
CA LEU A 8 9.28 1.39 -3.29
C LEU A 8 8.37 0.17 -3.24
N PHE A 9 7.19 0.33 -2.66
CA PHE A 9 6.13 -0.67 -2.66
C PHE A 9 5.03 -0.22 -3.61
N VAL A 10 4.73 -1.05 -4.62
CA VAL A 10 3.69 -0.78 -5.59
C VAL A 10 2.50 -1.66 -5.22
N ALA A 11 1.41 -1.02 -4.81
CA ALA A 11 0.16 -1.69 -4.47
C ALA A 11 -0.72 -1.78 -5.72
N ASP A 12 -1.22 -2.98 -5.99
CA ASP A 12 -2.32 -3.18 -6.94
C ASP A 12 -3.65 -3.10 -6.18
N SER A 13 -4.60 -2.34 -6.73
CA SER A 13 -5.93 -2.17 -6.12
C SER A 13 -6.80 -3.42 -6.17
N PHE A 14 -6.42 -4.42 -6.97
CA PHE A 14 -7.25 -5.60 -7.24
C PHE A 14 -6.86 -6.85 -6.45
N ASP A 15 -5.66 -6.87 -5.85
CA ASP A 15 -5.14 -8.03 -5.12
C ASP A 15 -4.92 -7.72 -3.62
N ASP A 16 -5.03 -8.75 -2.79
CA ASP A 16 -4.71 -8.65 -1.36
C ASP A 16 -3.19 -8.62 -1.15
N ASP A 17 -2.64 -7.41 -1.19
CA ASP A 17 -1.21 -7.13 -1.05
C ASP A 17 -0.71 -7.10 0.40
N SER A 18 -1.56 -7.44 1.38
CA SER A 18 -1.27 -7.30 2.81
C SER A 18 -0.02 -8.06 3.25
N ALA A 19 0.16 -9.29 2.76
CA ALA A 19 1.32 -10.11 3.08
C ALA A 19 2.61 -9.55 2.46
N ALA A 20 2.54 -9.13 1.20
CA ALA A 20 3.67 -8.53 0.48
C ALA A 20 4.11 -7.21 1.14
N PHE A 21 3.14 -6.38 1.55
CA PHE A 21 3.41 -5.16 2.28
C PHE A 21 4.10 -5.44 3.62
N GLY A 22 3.63 -6.46 4.37
CA GLY A 22 4.26 -6.87 5.63
C GLY A 22 5.74 -7.24 5.46
N HIS A 23 6.07 -7.96 4.39
CA HIS A 23 7.47 -8.26 4.06
C HIS A 23 8.29 -7.00 3.72
N ALA A 24 7.73 -6.10 2.91
CA ALA A 24 8.41 -4.86 2.54
C ALA A 24 8.65 -3.94 3.77
N ALA A 25 7.68 -3.86 4.68
CA ALA A 25 7.80 -3.09 5.92
C ALA A 25 8.87 -3.67 6.86
N ASN A 26 8.91 -5.00 7.02
CA ASN A 26 9.95 -5.66 7.81
C ASN A 26 11.34 -5.44 7.20
N LEU A 27 11.45 -5.52 5.87
CA LEU A 27 12.71 -5.23 5.17
C LEU A 27 13.15 -3.78 5.38
N ALA A 28 12.22 -2.82 5.32
CA ALA A 28 12.49 -1.41 5.57
C ALA A 28 12.99 -1.18 7.00
N ASN A 29 12.30 -1.75 7.98
CA ASN A 29 12.65 -1.64 9.39
C ASN A 29 14.06 -2.20 9.67
N ASN A 30 14.36 -3.39 9.16
CA ASN A 30 15.67 -4.03 9.32
C ASN A 30 16.83 -3.24 8.69
N ASN A 31 16.53 -2.39 7.71
CA ASN A 31 17.52 -1.55 7.01
C ASN A 31 17.52 -0.09 7.45
N GLN A 32 16.62 0.31 8.37
CA GLN A 32 16.34 1.73 8.68
C GLN A 32 16.06 2.55 7.41
N ALA A 33 15.34 1.94 6.47
CA ALA A 33 15.05 2.50 5.16
C ALA A 33 13.70 3.21 5.14
N MET A 34 13.58 4.25 4.33
CA MET A 34 12.30 4.87 4.03
C MET A 34 11.53 3.99 3.03
N ILE A 35 10.25 3.74 3.28
CA ILE A 35 9.35 3.05 2.35
C ILE A 35 8.33 4.02 1.76
N SER A 36 8.19 4.01 0.43
CA SER A 36 7.16 4.76 -0.29
C SER A 36 6.15 3.79 -0.87
N VAL A 37 4.87 4.04 -0.63
CA VAL A 37 3.76 3.21 -1.13
C VAL A 37 3.07 3.96 -2.27
N VAL A 38 2.93 3.30 -3.42
CA VAL A 38 2.32 3.88 -4.63
C VAL A 38 1.24 2.94 -5.15
N GLY A 39 0.04 3.46 -5.40
CA GLY A 39 -1.02 2.72 -6.11
C GLY A 39 -0.91 2.95 -7.62
N LEU A 40 -1.10 1.89 -8.41
CA LEU A 40 -1.20 2.00 -9.86
C LEU A 40 -2.65 2.18 -10.31
N VAL A 41 -2.83 3.06 -11.30
CA VAL A 41 -4.09 3.21 -12.03
C VAL A 41 -3.78 2.95 -13.49
N ASP A 42 -4.48 1.98 -14.09
CA ASP A 42 -4.34 1.71 -15.53
C ASP A 42 -4.98 2.86 -16.32
N ALA A 43 -4.15 3.60 -17.04
CA ALA A 43 -4.57 4.74 -17.87
C ALA A 43 -5.45 4.33 -19.05
N LEU A 44 -5.45 3.04 -19.43
CA LEU A 44 -6.27 2.49 -20.51
C LEU A 44 -7.53 1.78 -19.98
N SER A 45 -7.69 1.66 -18.65
CA SER A 45 -8.89 1.09 -18.05
C SER A 45 -10.08 2.04 -18.27
N THR A 46 -11.04 1.60 -19.10
CA THR A 46 -12.35 2.26 -19.27
C THR A 46 -13.30 2.03 -18.09
N ARG A 47 -12.87 1.33 -17.03
CA ARG A 47 -13.63 1.21 -15.79
C ARG A 47 -13.33 2.42 -14.93
N GLU A 48 -14.37 3.18 -14.58
CA GLU A 48 -14.29 4.33 -13.69
C GLU A 48 -13.40 4.01 -12.48
N PRO A 49 -12.38 4.84 -12.19
CA PRO A 49 -11.56 4.66 -10.99
C PRO A 49 -12.45 4.84 -9.77
N ARG A 50 -12.79 3.73 -9.10
CA ARG A 50 -13.46 3.74 -7.79
C ARG A 50 -12.42 4.01 -6.70
N ALA A 51 -11.99 5.26 -6.64
CA ALA A 51 -11.50 6.02 -5.49
C ALA A 51 -10.79 7.25 -6.09
N SER A 52 -11.45 8.42 -6.06
CA SER A 52 -10.97 9.60 -6.78
C SER A 52 -9.91 10.40 -6.02
N ASN A 53 -9.58 10.01 -4.78
CA ASN A 53 -8.58 10.72 -3.98
C ASN A 53 -7.96 9.79 -2.92
N ALA A 54 -6.72 10.11 -2.52
CA ALA A 54 -5.96 9.35 -1.51
C ALA A 54 -6.67 9.28 -0.14
N SER A 55 -7.57 10.22 0.13
CA SER A 55 -8.39 10.24 1.36
C SER A 55 -9.41 9.09 1.39
N GLU A 56 -10.02 8.74 0.26
CA GLU A 56 -10.94 7.60 0.15
C GLU A 56 -10.24 6.26 0.37
N LEU A 57 -9.00 6.11 -0.14
CA LEU A 57 -8.17 4.93 0.13
C LEU A 57 -7.80 4.80 1.61
N LEU A 58 -7.42 5.90 2.25
CA LEU A 58 -7.13 5.92 3.69
C LEU A 58 -8.37 5.59 4.52
N ASN A 59 -9.54 6.14 4.18
CA ASN A 59 -10.80 5.85 4.87
C ASN A 59 -11.19 4.36 4.74
N ALA A 60 -11.06 3.78 3.54
CA ALA A 60 -11.35 2.36 3.33
C ALA A 60 -10.40 1.42 4.13
N ILE A 61 -9.13 1.81 4.29
CA ILE A 61 -8.16 1.08 5.10
C ILE A 61 -8.50 1.20 6.60
N VAL A 62 -8.95 2.38 7.06
CA VAL A 62 -9.34 2.62 8.45
C VAL A 62 -10.63 1.88 8.81
N GLU A 63 -11.65 1.93 7.96
CA GLU A 63 -12.93 1.23 8.17
C GLU A 63 -12.73 -0.30 8.26
N ARG A 64 -11.92 -0.89 7.36
CA ARG A 64 -11.60 -2.33 7.42
C ARG A 64 -10.88 -2.76 8.69
N ARG A 65 -10.13 -1.87 9.36
CA ARG A 65 -9.49 -2.19 10.64
C ARG A 65 -10.45 -2.09 11.82
N GLN A 66 -11.47 -1.24 11.75
CA GLN A 66 -12.46 -1.12 12.82
C GLN A 66 -13.38 -2.36 12.85
N ASP A 67 -13.75 -2.91 11.70
CA ASP A 67 -14.58 -4.12 11.61
C ASP A 67 -13.86 -5.40 12.10
N GLN A 68 -12.54 -5.39 12.28
CA GLN A 68 -11.78 -6.51 12.83
C GLN A 68 -11.57 -6.44 14.36
N ILE A 69 -11.91 -5.30 14.98
CA ILE A 69 -11.71 -5.05 16.42
C ILE A 69 -13.01 -5.27 17.23
N TRP A 70 -14.14 -5.48 16.55
CA TRP A 70 -15.43 -5.82 17.15
C TRP A 70 -15.81 -7.28 16.93
#